data_AF-R6BTC3-F1
#
_entry.id   AF-R6BTC3-F1
#
_cell.length_a   1.000
_cell.length_b   1.000
_cell.length_c   1.000
_cell.angle_alpha   90.00
_cell.angle_beta   90.00
_cell.angle_gamma   90.00
#
_symmetry.space_group_name_H-M   'P 1'
#
loop_
_entity.id
_entity.type
_entity.pdbx_description
1 polymer ?
#
loop_
_entity_poly.entity_id
_entity_poly.type
_entity_poly.pdbx_seq_one_letter_code
_entity_poly.pdbx_strand_id
1 'polypeptide(L)'
;MKLVIKDAGSDNAGKHGTIAELNLYAAYGKADVQKAYNTYVNYKSEDYTGKTWTFFADALANAKKVLDNADSTAAAYSQAYTNLTNVAAQLETTKDKLTRVLTGYQNFDTTGYSEGSIANYQKQVKKAEELLKKEGATGADFARALENLKKAKAALSTEEPAKSDKTKLTAAVAEAEKVNKADYTDDSVKSFEQALTAAKAVLEDTYATQAEVDAAVNTLKQAADALVKKTTPTPDPTPTPNPTPTPNPTPGKDDTAKVPAKGSKITDQKSGLVYKVTKSDAKNGTVKVTGLTAAKKNVKKVTIPATVTKNGYTFKVTQIAAKAFQKKARLTKVVIGANVTKIDAKAFYKDAKLKNITFKGNKAVKAGKNAFKGIKANAKVTVPYKISKKNLNKIKKAVKSAGKKVVIKKKDIIIPY
;
A
#
# COMPACT_ATOMS: atom_id res chain seq x y z
N MET A 1 49.25 16.79 5.05
CA MET A 1 48.69 18.00 5.69
C MET A 1 49.84 18.97 5.93
N LYS A 2 49.69 20.27 5.63
CA LYS A 2 50.66 21.30 6.04
C LYS A 2 49.90 22.31 6.90
N LEU A 3 50.14 22.27 8.21
CA LEU A 3 49.54 23.21 9.14
C LEU A 3 50.28 24.54 8.97
N VAL A 4 49.59 25.60 8.56
CA VAL A 4 50.13 26.96 8.53
C VAL A 4 49.22 27.80 9.41
N ILE A 5 49.60 27.90 10.68
CA ILE A 5 49.04 28.89 11.59
C ILE A 5 49.74 30.20 11.22
N LYS A 6 49.03 31.09 10.52
CA LYS A 6 49.44 32.50 10.47
C LYS A 6 49.04 33.11 11.79
N ASP A 7 50.02 33.73 12.44
CA ASP A 7 49.86 34.30 13.76
C ASP A 7 48.71 35.31 13.79
N ALA A 8 47.91 35.24 14.86
CA ALA A 8 46.78 36.15 15.04
C ALA A 8 47.34 37.45 15.64
N GLY A 9 47.57 38.45 14.78
CA GLY A 9 48.06 39.76 15.20
C GLY A 9 47.17 40.34 16.30
N SER A 10 47.72 40.39 17.52
CA SER A 10 47.05 40.96 18.70
C SER A 10 47.13 42.48 18.63
N ASP A 11 46.03 43.14 18.29
CA ASP A 11 45.87 44.55 18.66
C ASP A 11 45.55 44.63 20.16
N ASN A 12 46.37 45.36 20.93
CA ASN A 12 46.21 45.55 22.38
C ASN A 12 45.02 46.49 22.70
N ALA A 13 43.84 46.17 22.17
CA ALA A 13 42.63 47.00 22.17
C ALA A 13 41.36 46.20 22.55
N GLY A 14 41.47 45.32 23.55
CA GLY A 14 40.34 44.93 24.40
C GLY A 14 39.15 44.26 23.71
N LYS A 15 39.36 43.51 22.62
CA LYS A 15 38.32 42.66 22.01
C LYS A 15 38.66 41.19 22.21
N HIS A 16 37.76 40.49 22.90
CA HIS A 16 37.87 39.05 23.09
C HIS A 16 37.98 38.35 21.73
N GLY A 17 39.13 37.71 21.48
CA GLY A 17 39.25 36.77 20.38
C GLY A 17 38.18 35.70 20.56
N THR A 18 37.28 35.56 19.58
CA THR A 18 36.34 34.44 19.56
C THR A 18 37.18 33.17 19.50
N ILE A 19 37.07 32.32 20.53
CA ILE A 19 37.58 30.95 20.45
C ILE A 19 36.85 30.32 19.26
N ALA A 20 37.55 30.19 18.14
CA ALA A 20 37.08 29.40 17.04
C ALA A 20 37.02 27.97 17.56
N GLU A 21 35.81 27.43 17.76
CA GLU A 21 35.64 26.01 18.00
C GLU A 21 36.29 25.27 16.83
N LEU A 22 37.48 24.72 17.08
CA LEU A 22 38.21 23.90 16.13
C LEU A 22 37.53 22.52 16.07
N ASN A 23 36.30 22.52 15.56
CA ASN A 23 35.57 21.32 15.22
C ASN A 23 36.36 20.59 14.13
N LEU A 24 37.18 19.64 14.58
CA LEU A 24 37.98 18.74 13.75
C LEU A 24 37.08 17.71 13.05
N TYR A 25 36.08 18.20 12.30
CA TYR A 25 35.24 17.37 11.46
C TYR A 25 36.12 16.71 10.40
N ALA A 26 35.97 15.40 10.25
CA ALA A 26 36.41 14.72 9.05
C ALA A 26 35.81 15.45 7.84
N ALA A 27 36.66 15.89 6.92
CA ALA A 27 36.26 16.75 5.81
C ALA A 27 35.49 15.92 4.76
N TYR A 28 34.16 15.94 4.83
CA TYR A 28 33.30 15.26 3.85
C TYR A 28 32.94 16.21 2.71
N GLY A 29 33.07 15.70 1.47
CA GLY A 29 32.79 16.44 0.26
C GLY A 29 31.40 16.16 -0.31
N LYS A 30 31.13 16.78 -1.47
CA LYS A 30 29.89 16.58 -2.23
C LYS A 30 29.63 15.10 -2.57
N ALA A 31 30.69 14.35 -2.85
CA ALA A 31 30.61 12.92 -3.19
C ALA A 31 30.07 12.07 -2.01
N ASP A 32 30.51 12.35 -0.79
CA ASP A 32 30.12 11.61 0.42
C ASP A 32 28.66 11.86 0.76
N VAL A 33 28.22 13.13 0.74
CA VAL A 33 26.81 13.51 0.94
C VAL A 33 25.95 12.87 -0.16
N GLN A 34 26.42 12.84 -1.41
CA GLN A 34 25.67 12.24 -2.51
C GLN A 34 25.55 10.71 -2.37
N LYS A 35 26.60 10.03 -1.90
CA LYS A 35 26.61 8.59 -1.60
C LYS A 35 25.62 8.28 -0.46
N ALA A 36 25.72 8.97 0.66
CA ALA A 36 24.79 8.83 1.79
C ALA A 36 23.33 9.09 1.37
N TYR A 37 23.08 10.18 0.65
CA TYR A 37 21.74 10.50 0.12
C TYR A 37 21.19 9.39 -0.78
N ASN A 38 22.01 8.85 -1.69
CA ASN A 38 21.58 7.80 -2.63
C ASN A 38 21.26 6.47 -1.93
N THR A 39 21.94 6.14 -0.82
CA THR A 39 21.56 5.01 0.04
C THR A 39 20.21 5.29 0.70
N TYR A 40 20.12 6.40 1.43
CA TYR A 40 19.01 6.70 2.33
C TYR A 40 17.70 7.13 1.65
N VAL A 41 17.74 7.65 0.42
CA VAL A 41 16.53 8.04 -0.34
C VAL A 41 15.62 6.85 -0.71
N ASN A 42 16.15 5.62 -0.66
CA ASN A 42 15.41 4.39 -0.93
C ASN A 42 14.69 3.83 0.31
N TYR A 43 15.00 4.34 1.50
CA TYR A 43 14.34 3.91 2.74
C TYR A 43 12.86 4.34 2.70
N LYS A 44 11.98 3.54 3.29
CA LYS A 44 10.54 3.81 3.30
C LYS A 44 10.06 4.17 4.70
N SER A 45 9.24 5.21 4.79
CA SER A 45 8.64 5.66 6.05
C SER A 45 7.72 4.63 6.73
N GLU A 46 7.32 3.57 6.02
CA GLU A 46 6.50 2.47 6.57
C GLU A 46 7.31 1.48 7.41
N ASP A 47 8.64 1.40 7.19
CA ASP A 47 9.55 0.48 7.88
C ASP A 47 10.11 1.05 9.20
N TYR A 48 9.93 2.35 9.46
CA TYR A 48 10.49 3.08 10.61
C TYR A 48 9.43 3.79 11.46
N THR A 49 9.77 4.08 12.72
CA THR A 49 8.82 4.74 13.63
C THR A 49 8.67 6.23 13.31
N GLY A 50 7.45 6.74 13.38
CA GLY A 50 7.14 8.10 12.91
C GLY A 50 7.93 9.22 13.61
N LYS A 51 8.40 9.00 14.85
CA LYS A 51 9.23 9.95 15.60
C LYS A 51 10.64 10.04 14.98
N THR A 52 11.35 8.91 14.90
CA THR A 52 12.73 8.85 14.36
C THR A 52 12.76 9.21 12.87
N TRP A 53 11.77 8.73 12.11
CA TRP A 53 11.63 9.05 10.69
C TRP A 53 11.47 10.55 10.40
N THR A 54 10.84 11.32 11.30
CA THR A 54 10.64 12.77 11.07
C THR A 54 11.99 13.50 11.05
N PHE A 55 12.83 13.30 12.07
CA PHE A 55 14.18 13.87 12.11
C PHE A 55 15.05 13.42 10.93
N PHE A 56 14.98 12.12 10.58
CA PHE A 56 15.69 11.58 9.43
C PHE A 56 15.23 12.20 8.09
N ALA A 57 13.93 12.37 7.89
CA ALA A 57 13.38 12.97 6.68
C ALA A 57 13.79 14.45 6.51
N ASP A 58 13.88 15.19 7.61
CA ASP A 58 14.34 16.59 7.62
C ASP A 58 15.84 16.70 7.33
N ALA A 59 16.68 15.81 7.89
CA ALA A 59 18.09 15.74 7.56
C ALA A 59 18.36 15.31 6.11
N LEU A 60 17.61 14.32 5.60
CA LEU A 60 17.67 13.90 4.19
C LEU A 60 17.24 15.03 3.25
N ALA A 61 16.26 15.84 3.65
CA ALA A 61 15.87 17.05 2.92
C ALA A 61 16.92 18.16 3.00
N ASN A 62 17.62 18.31 4.13
CA ASN A 62 18.75 19.24 4.27
C ASN A 62 19.92 18.84 3.36
N ALA A 63 20.36 17.58 3.42
CA ALA A 63 21.41 17.05 2.55
C ALA A 63 21.09 17.26 1.06
N LYS A 64 19.83 17.10 0.66
CA LYS A 64 19.42 17.40 -0.73
C LYS A 64 19.54 18.87 -1.10
N LYS A 65 19.22 19.81 -0.19
CA LYS A 65 19.40 21.25 -0.42
C LYS A 65 20.88 21.60 -0.62
N VAL A 66 21.77 21.01 0.20
CA VAL A 66 23.22 21.23 0.11
C VAL A 66 23.80 20.63 -1.19
N LEU A 67 23.33 19.46 -1.63
CA LEU A 67 23.71 18.88 -2.92
C LEU A 67 23.26 19.70 -4.14
N ASP A 68 22.06 20.30 -4.06
CA ASP A 68 21.44 21.10 -5.12
C ASP A 68 22.01 22.54 -5.21
N ASN A 69 22.69 23.02 -4.16
CA ASN A 69 23.31 24.33 -4.15
C ASN A 69 24.69 24.28 -4.85
N ALA A 70 24.91 25.17 -5.82
CA ALA A 70 26.20 25.30 -6.49
C ALA A 70 27.26 25.89 -5.55
N ASP A 71 26.85 26.82 -4.69
CA ASP A 71 27.72 27.61 -3.81
C ASP A 71 27.94 26.96 -2.43
N SER A 72 27.59 25.69 -2.27
CA SER A 72 27.74 24.99 -1.00
C SER A 72 29.21 24.72 -0.65
N THR A 73 29.62 25.15 0.53
CA THR A 73 31.00 25.06 1.04
C THR A 73 31.34 23.65 1.55
N ALA A 74 32.64 23.36 1.70
CA ALA A 74 33.12 22.11 2.31
C ALA A 74 32.53 21.88 3.72
N ALA A 75 32.41 22.94 4.52
CA ALA A 75 31.75 22.90 5.83
C ALA A 75 30.26 22.54 5.72
N ALA A 76 29.54 23.08 4.74
CA ALA A 76 28.14 22.73 4.51
C ALA A 76 27.95 21.27 4.10
N TYR A 77 28.84 20.70 3.27
CA TYR A 77 28.84 19.27 2.96
C TYR A 77 29.15 18.42 4.20
N SER A 78 30.16 18.80 4.98
CA SER A 78 30.55 18.09 6.21
C SER A 78 29.42 18.08 7.25
N GLN A 79 28.75 19.20 7.48
CA GLN A 79 27.61 19.29 8.39
C GLN A 79 26.40 18.47 7.88
N ALA A 80 26.12 18.52 6.57
CA ALA A 80 25.02 17.76 5.97
C ALA A 80 25.26 16.24 6.03
N TYR A 81 26.50 15.80 5.81
CA TYR A 81 26.90 14.39 5.96
C TYR A 81 26.69 13.92 7.40
N THR A 82 27.37 14.58 8.35
CA THR A 82 27.35 14.21 9.78
C THR A 82 25.93 14.20 10.34
N ASN A 83 25.11 15.21 10.02
CA ASN A 83 23.71 15.22 10.44
C ASN A 83 22.94 14.01 9.87
N LEU A 84 23.03 13.78 8.55
CA LEU A 84 22.32 12.69 7.88
C LEU A 84 22.74 11.30 8.37
N THR A 85 24.02 11.06 8.65
CA THR A 85 24.48 9.78 9.20
C THR A 85 24.04 9.61 10.66
N ASN A 86 24.10 10.66 11.47
CA ASN A 86 23.77 10.57 12.90
C ASN A 86 22.27 10.30 13.13
N VAL A 87 21.38 10.98 12.40
CA VAL A 87 19.93 10.69 12.44
C VAL A 87 19.56 9.36 11.76
N ALA A 88 20.32 8.91 10.76
CA ALA A 88 20.11 7.59 10.16
C ALA A 88 20.47 6.47 11.15
N ALA A 89 21.51 6.64 11.96
CA ALA A 89 21.88 5.71 13.03
C ALA A 89 20.83 5.65 14.17
N GLN A 90 19.99 6.69 14.32
CA GLN A 90 18.89 6.75 15.30
C GLN A 90 17.54 6.25 14.76
N LEU A 91 17.49 5.67 13.56
CA LEU A 91 16.25 5.11 13.00
C LEU A 91 15.83 3.82 13.72
N GLU A 92 14.84 3.92 14.61
CA GLU A 92 14.09 2.77 15.15
C GLU A 92 13.18 2.16 14.07
N THR A 93 13.28 0.85 13.78
CA THR A 93 12.32 0.19 12.89
C THR A 93 10.99 -0.09 13.61
N THR A 94 9.91 -0.26 12.85
CA THR A 94 8.62 -0.68 13.42
C THR A 94 8.69 -2.11 13.99
N LYS A 95 9.59 -2.97 13.49
CA LYS A 95 9.86 -4.30 14.04
C LYS A 95 10.51 -4.20 15.42
N ASP A 96 11.59 -3.44 15.55
CA ASP A 96 12.32 -3.28 16.83
C ASP A 96 11.43 -2.69 17.91
N LYS A 97 10.62 -1.69 17.54
CA LYS A 97 9.61 -1.13 18.43
C LYS A 97 8.57 -2.16 18.84
N LEU A 98 8.10 -3.02 17.93
CA LEU A 98 7.15 -4.08 18.27
C LEU A 98 7.77 -5.07 19.26
N THR A 99 8.95 -5.60 18.96
CA THR A 99 9.70 -6.49 19.87
C THR A 99 9.84 -5.88 21.26
N ARG A 100 10.29 -4.62 21.35
CA ARG A 100 10.52 -3.92 22.62
C ARG A 100 9.26 -3.67 23.42
N VAL A 101 8.13 -3.32 22.80
CA VAL A 101 6.88 -3.12 23.57
C VAL A 101 6.22 -4.45 23.96
N LEU A 102 6.38 -5.50 23.15
CA LEU A 102 5.68 -6.76 23.34
C LEU A 102 5.98 -7.41 24.69
N THR A 103 7.22 -7.34 25.18
CA THR A 103 7.60 -7.81 26.53
C THR A 103 6.78 -7.13 27.63
N GLY A 104 6.56 -5.81 27.53
CA GLY A 104 5.71 -5.06 28.46
C GLY A 104 4.20 -5.32 28.30
N TYR A 105 3.80 -6.04 27.25
CA TYR A 105 2.43 -6.54 27.08
C TYR A 105 2.27 -7.98 27.57
N GLN A 106 3.27 -8.83 27.36
CA GLN A 106 3.32 -10.20 27.90
C GLN A 106 3.30 -10.18 29.44
N ASN A 107 4.05 -9.26 30.05
CA ASN A 107 4.19 -9.15 31.50
C ASN A 107 3.20 -8.16 32.14
N PHE A 108 2.10 -7.80 31.44
CA PHE A 108 1.13 -6.88 32.00
C PHE A 108 0.19 -7.59 32.97
N ASP A 109 0.06 -7.05 34.17
CA ASP A 109 -0.91 -7.56 35.15
C ASP A 109 -2.35 -7.36 34.65
N THR A 110 -3.06 -8.48 34.48
CA THR A 110 -4.46 -8.52 34.08
C THR A 110 -5.41 -8.80 35.25
N THR A 111 -4.93 -8.76 36.49
CA THR A 111 -5.76 -8.95 37.69
C THR A 111 -6.88 -7.90 37.75
N GLY A 112 -8.11 -8.37 38.00
CA GLY A 112 -9.30 -7.51 38.11
C GLY A 112 -10.00 -7.15 36.79
N TYR A 113 -9.47 -7.54 35.62
CA TYR A 113 -10.17 -7.37 34.34
C TYR A 113 -11.05 -8.59 34.00
N SER A 114 -12.06 -8.37 33.16
CA SER A 114 -13.00 -9.37 32.67
C SER A 114 -12.34 -10.37 31.73
N GLU A 115 -12.81 -11.62 31.73
CA GLU A 115 -12.21 -12.70 30.94
C GLU A 115 -12.19 -12.37 29.45
N GLY A 116 -13.28 -11.85 28.90
CA GLY A 116 -13.37 -11.52 27.48
C GLY A 116 -12.47 -10.36 27.06
N SER A 117 -12.22 -9.39 27.94
CA SER A 117 -11.29 -8.31 27.64
C SER A 117 -9.83 -8.79 27.71
N ILE A 118 -9.50 -9.66 28.66
CA ILE A 118 -8.20 -10.36 28.78
C ILE A 118 -7.96 -11.24 27.55
N ALA A 119 -8.96 -12.02 27.11
CA ALA A 119 -8.84 -12.90 25.96
C ALA A 119 -8.53 -12.11 24.68
N ASN A 120 -9.23 -11.00 24.42
CA ASN A 120 -8.91 -10.12 23.29
C ASN A 120 -7.50 -9.50 23.41
N TYR A 121 -7.08 -9.12 24.61
CA TYR A 121 -5.73 -8.62 24.88
C TYR A 121 -4.65 -9.65 24.52
N GLN A 122 -4.71 -10.84 25.13
CA GLN A 122 -3.79 -11.95 24.87
C GLN A 122 -3.80 -12.39 23.40
N LYS A 123 -4.96 -12.37 22.74
CA LYS A 123 -5.10 -12.64 21.30
C LYS A 123 -4.29 -11.66 20.43
N GLN A 124 -4.24 -10.36 20.76
CA GLN A 124 -3.38 -9.43 20.02
C GLN A 124 -1.90 -9.59 20.36
N VAL A 125 -1.55 -9.97 21.61
CA VAL A 125 -0.18 -10.34 22.01
C VAL A 125 0.33 -11.51 21.17
N LYS A 126 -0.42 -12.62 21.13
CA LYS A 126 -0.07 -13.80 20.31
C LYS A 126 0.05 -13.48 18.81
N LYS A 127 -0.90 -12.71 18.24
CA LYS A 127 -0.82 -12.25 16.84
C LYS A 127 0.44 -11.42 16.55
N ALA A 128 0.94 -10.65 17.53
CA ALA A 128 2.18 -9.88 17.40
C ALA A 128 3.42 -10.78 17.48
N GLU A 129 3.45 -11.78 18.37
CA GLU A 129 4.51 -12.78 18.45
C GLU A 129 4.64 -13.59 17.15
N GLU A 130 3.52 -14.07 16.61
CA GLU A 130 3.45 -14.80 15.34
C GLU A 130 3.92 -13.92 14.18
N LEU A 131 3.58 -12.63 14.17
CA LEU A 131 4.05 -11.69 13.16
C LEU A 131 5.56 -11.45 13.23
N LEU A 132 6.18 -11.43 14.41
CA LEU A 132 7.63 -11.29 14.56
C LEU A 132 8.40 -12.51 14.04
N LYS A 133 7.79 -13.70 14.11
CA LYS A 133 8.30 -14.97 13.55
C LYS A 133 8.08 -15.10 12.04
N LYS A 134 7.16 -14.32 11.46
CA LYS A 134 6.74 -14.44 10.06
C LYS A 134 7.75 -13.84 9.08
N GLU A 135 8.25 -14.67 8.17
CA GLU A 135 9.04 -14.20 7.03
C GLU A 135 8.27 -13.26 6.10
N GLY A 136 8.96 -12.26 5.55
CA GLY A 136 8.38 -11.29 4.61
C GLY A 136 7.35 -10.32 5.22
N ALA A 137 7.17 -10.30 6.54
CA ALA A 137 6.37 -9.29 7.23
C ALA A 137 6.94 -7.88 6.99
N THR A 138 6.06 -6.91 6.68
CA THR A 138 6.46 -5.55 6.30
C THR A 138 6.39 -4.58 7.47
N GLY A 139 7.05 -3.43 7.36
CA GLY A 139 6.93 -2.35 8.34
C GLY A 139 5.49 -1.92 8.64
N ALA A 140 4.63 -1.93 7.61
CA ALA A 140 3.21 -1.64 7.75
C ALA A 140 2.46 -2.71 8.56
N ASP A 141 2.86 -3.98 8.50
CA ASP A 141 2.29 -5.04 9.32
C ASP A 141 2.66 -4.87 10.79
N PHE A 142 3.94 -4.60 11.09
CA PHE A 142 4.40 -4.33 12.45
C PHE A 142 3.75 -3.06 13.04
N ALA A 143 3.60 -2.00 12.24
CA ALA A 143 2.88 -0.79 12.63
C ALA A 143 1.39 -1.06 12.96
N ARG A 144 0.74 -1.94 12.20
CA ARG A 144 -0.65 -2.37 12.49
C ARG A 144 -0.74 -3.22 13.75
N ALA A 145 0.23 -4.11 14.00
CA ALA A 145 0.29 -4.89 15.24
C ALA A 145 0.46 -3.98 16.48
N LEU A 146 1.35 -2.98 16.41
CA LEU A 146 1.53 -1.96 17.47
C LEU A 146 0.22 -1.23 17.81
N GLU A 147 -0.55 -0.82 16.81
CA GLU A 147 -1.83 -0.14 16.99
C GLU A 147 -2.93 -1.08 17.53
N ASN A 148 -2.95 -2.35 17.10
CA ASN A 148 -3.89 -3.36 17.61
C ASN A 148 -3.60 -3.70 19.08
N LEU A 149 -2.33 -3.87 19.46
CA LEU A 149 -1.90 -4.03 20.85
C LEU A 149 -2.40 -2.86 21.70
N LYS A 150 -2.07 -1.62 21.28
CA LYS A 150 -2.50 -0.40 21.98
C LYS A 150 -4.02 -0.35 22.19
N LYS A 151 -4.81 -0.69 21.16
CA LYS A 151 -6.28 -0.75 21.23
C LYS A 151 -6.76 -1.81 22.20
N ALA A 152 -6.20 -3.02 22.16
CA ALA A 152 -6.60 -4.09 23.05
C ALA A 152 -6.29 -3.78 24.51
N LYS A 153 -5.14 -3.14 24.80
CA LYS A 153 -4.82 -2.64 26.15
C LYS A 153 -5.81 -1.59 26.63
N ALA A 154 -6.19 -0.66 25.74
CA ALA A 154 -7.17 0.37 26.03
C ALA A 154 -8.63 -0.12 26.07
N ALA A 155 -8.87 -1.39 25.70
CA ALA A 155 -10.17 -2.06 25.73
C ALA A 155 -10.26 -3.11 26.86
N LEU A 156 -9.25 -3.19 27.74
CA LEU A 156 -9.35 -3.92 28.99
C LEU A 156 -10.42 -3.25 29.88
N SER A 157 -11.32 -4.06 30.42
CA SER A 157 -12.48 -3.62 31.21
C SER A 157 -12.70 -4.58 32.36
N THR A 158 -13.27 -4.12 33.47
CA THR A 158 -13.78 -4.97 34.56
C THR A 158 -15.12 -5.62 34.17
N GLU A 159 -15.84 -5.04 33.20
CA GLU A 159 -17.11 -5.55 32.68
C GLU A 159 -16.90 -6.56 31.54
N GLU A 160 -17.71 -7.61 31.52
CA GLU A 160 -17.66 -8.66 30.51
C GLU A 160 -18.23 -8.15 29.16
N PRO A 161 -17.48 -8.21 28.04
CA PRO A 161 -17.98 -7.76 26.75
C PRO A 161 -19.19 -8.57 26.26
N ALA A 162 -20.15 -7.88 25.65
CA ALA A 162 -21.30 -8.50 25.01
C ALA A 162 -20.86 -9.52 23.93
N LYS A 163 -21.41 -10.74 23.99
CA LYS A 163 -21.08 -11.83 23.06
C LYS A 163 -21.60 -11.51 21.65
N SER A 164 -20.75 -11.73 20.64
CA SER A 164 -21.07 -11.50 19.22
C SER A 164 -22.09 -12.50 18.67
N ASP A 165 -22.94 -12.07 17.72
CA ASP A 165 -23.85 -12.98 16.99
C ASP A 165 -23.05 -13.83 15.99
N LYS A 166 -22.98 -15.13 16.27
CA LYS A 166 -22.29 -16.14 15.44
C LYS A 166 -23.22 -16.92 14.51
N THR A 167 -24.54 -16.71 14.55
CA THR A 167 -25.53 -17.50 13.80
C THR A 167 -25.19 -17.64 12.31
N LYS A 168 -24.75 -16.53 11.68
CA LYS A 168 -24.35 -16.50 10.27
C LYS A 168 -23.05 -17.26 9.98
N LEU A 169 -22.13 -17.30 10.94
CA LEU A 169 -20.87 -18.03 10.82
C LEU A 169 -21.09 -19.53 11.00
N THR A 170 -21.93 -19.93 11.95
CA THR A 170 -22.34 -21.34 12.14
C THR A 170 -23.00 -21.87 10.88
N ALA A 171 -23.95 -21.13 10.30
CA ALA A 171 -24.59 -21.50 9.05
C ALA A 171 -23.62 -21.57 7.86
N ALA A 172 -22.68 -20.62 7.75
CA ALA A 172 -21.69 -20.60 6.68
C ALA A 172 -20.68 -21.76 6.78
N VAL A 173 -20.27 -22.15 8.00
CA VAL A 173 -19.42 -23.32 8.25
C VAL A 173 -20.16 -24.62 7.91
N ALA A 174 -21.40 -24.78 8.39
CA ALA A 174 -22.21 -25.95 8.09
C ALA A 174 -22.50 -26.13 6.58
N GLU A 175 -22.64 -25.04 5.83
CA GLU A 175 -22.78 -25.11 4.36
C GLU A 175 -21.45 -25.43 3.66
N ALA A 176 -20.34 -24.85 4.14
CA ALA A 176 -19.02 -25.15 3.64
C ALA A 176 -18.61 -26.63 3.85
N GLU A 177 -19.04 -27.26 4.94
CA GLU A 177 -18.76 -28.67 5.21
C GLU A 177 -19.47 -29.64 4.25
N LYS A 178 -20.55 -29.23 3.59
CA LYS A 178 -21.26 -30.03 2.58
C LYS A 178 -20.56 -30.04 1.21
N VAL A 179 -19.54 -29.21 1.00
CA VAL A 179 -18.81 -29.15 -0.26
C VAL A 179 -18.09 -30.47 -0.50
N ASN A 180 -18.52 -31.22 -1.51
CA ASN A 180 -17.80 -32.40 -1.98
C ASN A 180 -16.45 -31.99 -2.58
N LYS A 181 -15.39 -32.08 -1.78
CA LYS A 181 -14.02 -31.68 -2.15
C LYS A 181 -13.48 -32.44 -3.37
N ALA A 182 -13.95 -33.67 -3.62
CA ALA A 182 -13.50 -34.47 -4.76
C ALA A 182 -13.82 -33.82 -6.11
N ASP A 183 -14.90 -33.02 -6.19
CA ASP A 183 -15.32 -32.32 -7.40
C ASP A 183 -14.41 -31.13 -7.76
N TYR A 184 -13.48 -30.74 -6.90
CA TYR A 184 -12.70 -29.49 -7.01
C TYR A 184 -11.19 -29.70 -6.95
N THR A 185 -10.42 -28.85 -7.64
CA THR A 185 -8.96 -28.93 -7.70
C THR A 185 -8.32 -28.73 -6.33
N ASP A 186 -7.28 -29.50 -6.05
CA ASP A 186 -6.70 -29.63 -4.71
C ASP A 186 -6.16 -28.28 -4.16
N ASP A 187 -5.64 -27.39 -5.02
CA ASP A 187 -5.23 -26.03 -4.64
C ASP A 187 -6.41 -25.13 -4.21
N SER A 188 -7.56 -25.28 -4.88
CA SER A 188 -8.77 -24.52 -4.55
C SER A 188 -9.42 -25.06 -3.27
N VAL A 189 -9.41 -26.39 -3.10
CA VAL A 189 -9.81 -27.08 -1.86
C VAL A 189 -8.92 -26.65 -0.70
N LYS A 190 -7.60 -26.67 -0.85
CA LYS A 190 -6.65 -26.24 0.20
C LYS A 190 -6.88 -24.81 0.65
N SER A 191 -7.15 -23.89 -0.28
CA SER A 191 -7.46 -22.49 0.03
C SER A 191 -8.80 -22.35 0.77
N PHE A 192 -9.78 -23.17 0.41
CA PHE A 192 -11.08 -23.27 1.05
C PHE A 192 -11.01 -23.89 2.45
N GLU A 193 -10.23 -24.96 2.63
CA GLU A 193 -10.00 -25.60 3.93
C GLU A 193 -9.27 -24.67 4.90
N GLN A 194 -8.29 -23.88 4.44
CA GLN A 194 -7.66 -22.85 5.26
C GLN A 194 -8.68 -21.81 5.75
N ALA A 195 -9.60 -21.38 4.89
CA ALA A 195 -10.67 -20.46 5.27
C ALA A 195 -11.71 -21.10 6.20
N LEU A 196 -12.02 -22.39 6.03
CA LEU A 196 -12.92 -23.16 6.89
C LEU A 196 -12.33 -23.38 8.29
N THR A 197 -11.06 -23.76 8.39
CA THR A 197 -10.34 -23.88 9.67
C THR A 197 -10.27 -22.53 10.39
N ALA A 198 -9.98 -21.43 9.67
CA ALA A 198 -10.00 -20.09 10.25
C ALA A 198 -11.41 -19.67 10.72
N ALA A 199 -12.46 -20.06 10.00
CA ALA A 199 -13.84 -19.81 10.40
C ALA A 199 -14.26 -20.61 11.64
N LYS A 200 -13.85 -21.89 11.74
CA LYS A 200 -14.07 -22.73 12.93
C LYS A 200 -13.37 -22.18 14.17
N ALA A 201 -12.11 -21.74 14.05
CA ALA A 201 -11.40 -21.09 15.15
C ALA A 201 -12.11 -19.82 15.67
N VAL A 202 -12.81 -19.08 14.79
CA VAL A 202 -13.64 -17.92 15.18
C VAL A 202 -14.99 -18.33 15.78
N LEU A 203 -15.51 -19.52 15.47
CA LEU A 203 -16.67 -20.11 16.18
C LEU A 203 -16.32 -20.55 17.59
N GLU A 204 -15.16 -21.18 17.78
CA GLU A 204 -14.66 -21.67 19.07
C GLU A 204 -14.20 -20.54 20.00
N ASP A 205 -13.68 -19.43 19.45
CA ASP A 205 -13.28 -18.25 20.23
C ASP A 205 -14.49 -17.52 20.85
N THR A 206 -14.84 -17.85 22.09
CA THR A 206 -15.93 -17.25 22.88
C THR A 206 -16.01 -15.73 22.81
N TYR A 207 -14.86 -15.06 22.68
CA TYR A 207 -14.72 -13.60 22.74
C TYR A 207 -14.33 -12.97 21.40
N ALA A 208 -14.51 -13.70 20.29
CA ALA A 208 -14.38 -13.17 18.94
C ALA A 208 -15.25 -11.94 18.73
N THR A 209 -14.66 -10.84 18.28
CA THR A 209 -15.39 -9.59 18.00
C THR A 209 -16.32 -9.76 16.80
N GLN A 210 -17.45 -9.03 16.76
CA GLN A 210 -18.38 -9.11 15.62
C GLN A 210 -17.69 -8.82 14.28
N ALA A 211 -16.67 -7.93 14.27
CA ALA A 211 -15.87 -7.67 13.09
C ALA A 211 -15.02 -8.87 12.63
N GLU A 212 -14.54 -9.71 13.55
CA GLU A 212 -13.85 -10.97 13.24
C GLU A 212 -14.83 -12.05 12.79
N VAL A 213 -16.01 -12.16 13.41
CA VAL A 213 -17.09 -13.06 12.99
C VAL A 213 -17.55 -12.72 11.56
N ASP A 214 -17.86 -11.45 11.29
CA ASP A 214 -18.23 -10.97 9.96
C ASP A 214 -17.09 -11.17 8.94
N ALA A 215 -15.83 -10.97 9.34
CA ALA A 215 -14.68 -11.22 8.48
C ALA A 215 -14.52 -12.71 8.15
N ALA A 216 -14.76 -13.61 9.12
CA ALA A 216 -14.72 -15.06 8.93
C ALA A 216 -15.82 -15.52 7.96
N VAL A 217 -17.08 -15.06 8.13
CA VAL A 217 -18.19 -15.33 7.20
C VAL A 217 -17.82 -14.92 5.78
N ASN A 218 -17.32 -13.69 5.61
CA ASN A 218 -16.96 -13.16 4.31
C ASN A 218 -15.75 -13.89 3.69
N THR A 219 -14.80 -14.35 4.50
CA THR A 219 -13.58 -15.05 4.02
C THR A 219 -13.92 -16.47 3.59
N LEU A 220 -14.67 -17.21 4.41
CA LEU A 220 -15.14 -18.55 4.07
C LEU A 220 -16.01 -18.54 2.81
N LYS A 221 -16.95 -17.59 2.70
CA LYS A 221 -17.76 -17.42 1.49
C LYS A 221 -16.90 -17.13 0.25
N GLN A 222 -15.94 -16.22 0.34
CA GLN A 222 -15.05 -15.92 -0.79
C GLN A 222 -14.20 -17.12 -1.21
N ALA A 223 -13.82 -17.99 -0.28
CA ALA A 223 -13.08 -19.21 -0.58
C ALA A 223 -13.99 -20.29 -1.21
N ALA A 224 -15.24 -20.42 -0.74
CA ALA A 224 -16.26 -21.27 -1.37
C ALA A 224 -16.57 -20.81 -2.81
N ASP A 225 -16.80 -19.51 -3.00
CA ASP A 225 -17.02 -18.87 -4.32
C ASP A 225 -15.78 -18.98 -5.25
N ALA A 226 -14.61 -19.37 -4.72
CA ALA A 226 -13.35 -19.52 -5.45
C ALA A 226 -12.92 -20.99 -5.70
N LEU A 227 -13.73 -21.96 -5.29
CA LEU A 227 -13.53 -23.37 -5.62
C LEU A 227 -13.57 -23.59 -7.14
N VAL A 228 -12.64 -24.37 -7.68
CA VAL A 228 -12.49 -24.63 -9.12
C VAL A 228 -12.73 -26.10 -9.38
N LYS A 229 -13.72 -26.47 -10.22
CA LYS A 229 -14.04 -27.87 -10.46
C LYS A 229 -12.89 -28.62 -11.16
N LYS A 230 -12.69 -29.90 -10.83
CA LYS A 230 -11.88 -30.82 -11.63
C LYS A 230 -12.56 -31.02 -12.98
N THR A 231 -11.82 -30.96 -14.07
CA THR A 231 -12.30 -31.34 -15.41
C THR A 231 -11.96 -32.80 -15.64
N THR A 232 -12.96 -33.64 -15.90
CA THR A 232 -12.72 -34.99 -16.43
C THR A 232 -12.13 -34.88 -17.84
N PRO A 233 -11.13 -35.70 -18.20
CA PRO A 233 -10.67 -35.80 -19.58
C PRO A 233 -11.76 -36.45 -20.42
N THR A 234 -12.31 -35.71 -21.38
CA THR A 234 -13.10 -36.30 -22.47
C THR A 234 -12.14 -37.15 -23.33
N PRO A 235 -12.51 -38.37 -23.76
CA PRO A 235 -11.68 -39.11 -24.70
C PRO A 235 -11.63 -38.37 -26.05
N ASP A 236 -10.42 -37.99 -26.46
CA ASP A 236 -10.14 -37.32 -27.74
C ASP A 236 -9.96 -38.39 -28.84
N PRO A 237 -10.44 -38.16 -30.09
CA PRO A 237 -10.38 -39.17 -31.14
C PRO A 237 -8.96 -39.38 -31.70
N THR A 238 -8.76 -40.58 -32.25
CA THR A 238 -7.49 -41.20 -32.64
C THR A 238 -6.55 -40.34 -33.51
N PRO A 239 -5.23 -40.30 -33.23
CA PRO A 239 -4.24 -39.61 -34.07
C PRO A 239 -3.81 -40.45 -35.28
N THR A 240 -3.48 -39.79 -36.40
CA THR A 240 -2.79 -40.38 -37.57
C THR A 240 -1.27 -40.14 -37.50
N PRO A 241 -0.43 -40.95 -38.18
CA PRO A 241 0.94 -41.21 -37.72
C PRO A 241 2.02 -40.22 -38.20
N ASN A 242 3.10 -40.17 -37.42
CA ASN A 242 4.35 -39.44 -37.63
C ASN A 242 5.51 -40.39 -37.96
N PRO A 243 6.55 -39.92 -38.69
CA PRO A 243 7.93 -40.34 -38.40
C PRO A 243 8.99 -39.21 -38.53
N THR A 244 10.12 -39.09 -37.80
CA THR A 244 10.62 -39.65 -36.49
C THR A 244 11.72 -38.67 -35.92
N PRO A 245 12.79 -39.02 -35.15
CA PRO A 245 13.22 -38.35 -33.90
C PRO A 245 14.42 -37.36 -34.09
N THR A 246 15.21 -36.84 -33.12
CA THR A 246 15.50 -37.05 -31.66
C THR A 246 16.20 -35.75 -31.11
N PRO A 247 16.63 -35.59 -29.83
CA PRO A 247 16.39 -36.34 -28.59
C PRO A 247 15.79 -35.51 -27.42
N ASN A 248 15.39 -36.21 -26.35
CA ASN A 248 14.96 -35.67 -25.05
C ASN A 248 15.92 -36.16 -23.95
N PRO A 249 16.02 -35.48 -22.78
CA PRO A 249 15.71 -36.22 -21.55
C PRO A 249 14.91 -35.45 -20.48
N THR A 250 13.65 -35.89 -20.30
CA THR A 250 12.98 -36.21 -19.01
C THR A 250 12.70 -35.07 -17.99
N PRO A 251 11.88 -35.26 -16.92
CA PRO A 251 10.54 -34.66 -16.91
C PRO A 251 10.29 -33.68 -15.74
N GLY A 252 9.38 -32.70 -15.92
CA GLY A 252 9.05 -31.77 -14.84
C GLY A 252 7.76 -30.97 -14.99
N LYS A 253 6.74 -31.36 -14.20
CA LYS A 253 5.90 -30.45 -13.38
C LYS A 253 5.40 -29.15 -14.04
N ASP A 254 4.18 -29.17 -14.57
CA ASP A 254 3.41 -27.93 -14.74
C ASP A 254 1.89 -28.16 -14.74
N ASP A 255 1.20 -27.44 -13.86
CA ASP A 255 -0.09 -26.82 -14.20
C ASP A 255 -0.24 -25.52 -13.41
N THR A 256 0.79 -24.66 -13.54
CA THR A 256 0.84 -23.38 -12.85
C THR A 256 -0.21 -22.41 -13.41
N ALA A 257 -0.98 -21.77 -12.51
CA ALA A 257 -2.01 -20.81 -12.90
C ALA A 257 -1.43 -19.69 -13.77
N LYS A 258 -1.65 -19.73 -15.09
CA LYS A 258 -0.99 -18.86 -16.07
C LYS A 258 -1.37 -17.38 -15.88
N VAL A 259 -0.36 -16.49 -15.93
CA VAL A 259 -0.55 -15.03 -15.81
C VAL A 259 -1.59 -14.52 -16.83
N PRO A 260 -2.64 -13.80 -16.39
CA PRO A 260 -3.68 -13.28 -17.29
C PRO A 260 -3.13 -12.52 -18.49
N ALA A 261 -3.40 -13.06 -19.68
CA ALA A 261 -2.84 -12.60 -20.95
C ALA A 261 -3.11 -11.11 -21.26
N LYS A 262 -2.24 -10.51 -22.07
CA LYS A 262 -2.38 -9.12 -22.51
C LYS A 262 -3.67 -8.98 -23.33
N GLY A 263 -4.53 -8.07 -22.91
CA GLY A 263 -5.84 -7.85 -23.51
C GLY A 263 -7.01 -8.54 -22.79
N SER A 264 -6.76 -9.46 -21.85
CA SER A 264 -7.80 -10.09 -21.05
C SER A 264 -8.60 -9.07 -20.23
N LYS A 265 -9.90 -9.36 -20.07
CA LYS A 265 -10.84 -8.55 -19.27
C LYS A 265 -10.79 -9.00 -17.82
N ILE A 266 -10.69 -8.05 -16.89
CA ILE A 266 -10.85 -8.29 -15.45
C ILE A 266 -12.07 -7.47 -15.00
N THR A 267 -12.93 -8.05 -14.17
CA THR A 267 -14.10 -7.36 -13.61
C THR A 267 -14.07 -7.48 -12.10
N ASP A 268 -13.99 -6.35 -11.39
CA ASP A 268 -14.17 -6.28 -9.95
C ASP A 268 -15.67 -6.13 -9.67
N GLN A 269 -16.30 -7.18 -9.14
CA GLN A 269 -17.73 -7.20 -8.85
C GLN A 269 -18.12 -6.24 -7.70
N LYS A 270 -17.22 -6.01 -6.73
CA LYS A 270 -17.47 -5.16 -5.56
C LYS A 270 -17.57 -3.68 -5.97
N SER A 271 -16.57 -3.17 -6.68
CA SER A 271 -16.60 -1.79 -7.20
C SER A 271 -17.41 -1.62 -8.49
N GLY A 272 -17.60 -2.70 -9.24
CA GLY A 272 -18.16 -2.69 -10.60
C GLY A 272 -17.16 -2.27 -11.67
N LEU A 273 -15.89 -2.07 -11.36
CA LEU A 273 -14.89 -1.62 -12.33
C LEU A 273 -14.51 -2.74 -13.29
N VAL A 274 -14.45 -2.40 -14.57
CA VAL A 274 -13.97 -3.28 -15.64
C VAL A 274 -12.60 -2.79 -16.07
N TYR A 275 -11.66 -3.72 -16.25
CA TYR A 275 -10.28 -3.47 -16.64
C TYR A 275 -9.90 -4.30 -17.87
N LYS A 276 -8.88 -3.86 -18.60
CA LYS A 276 -8.21 -4.64 -19.67
C LYS A 276 -6.72 -4.71 -19.36
N VAL A 277 -6.14 -5.91 -19.36
CA VAL A 277 -4.69 -6.13 -19.14
C VAL A 277 -3.90 -5.44 -20.24
N THR A 278 -2.92 -4.64 -19.87
CA THR A 278 -2.01 -3.90 -20.78
C THR A 278 -0.60 -4.50 -20.80
N LYS A 279 -0.16 -5.13 -19.72
CA LYS A 279 1.04 -5.98 -19.65
C LYS A 279 0.69 -7.25 -18.86
N SER A 280 0.88 -8.42 -19.48
CA SER A 280 0.89 -9.71 -18.78
C SER A 280 2.28 -9.91 -18.21
N ASP A 281 2.39 -9.94 -16.88
CA ASP A 281 3.65 -10.08 -16.13
C ASP A 281 3.29 -10.41 -14.67
N ALA A 282 3.89 -11.45 -14.11
CA ALA A 282 3.57 -11.96 -12.77
C ALA A 282 3.86 -10.96 -11.64
N LYS A 283 4.91 -10.14 -11.77
CA LYS A 283 5.39 -9.20 -10.73
C LYS A 283 5.09 -7.73 -11.07
N ASN A 284 5.01 -7.40 -12.36
CA ASN A 284 4.85 -6.05 -12.89
C ASN A 284 3.70 -5.92 -13.90
N GLY A 285 2.68 -6.77 -13.78
CA GLY A 285 1.45 -6.69 -14.56
C GLY A 285 0.81 -5.31 -14.50
N THR A 286 0.21 -4.86 -15.60
CA THR A 286 -0.52 -3.58 -15.65
C THR A 286 -1.88 -3.73 -16.30
N VAL A 287 -2.82 -2.89 -15.88
CA VAL A 287 -4.17 -2.79 -16.46
C VAL A 287 -4.57 -1.34 -16.72
N LYS A 288 -5.51 -1.16 -17.65
CA LYS A 288 -6.30 0.06 -17.80
C LYS A 288 -7.75 -0.15 -17.40
N VAL A 289 -8.35 0.80 -16.69
CA VAL A 289 -9.79 0.83 -16.41
C VAL A 289 -10.54 1.14 -17.70
N THR A 290 -11.51 0.32 -18.08
CA THR A 290 -12.35 0.50 -19.28
C THR A 290 -13.75 1.02 -18.98
N GLY A 291 -14.22 0.92 -17.73
CA GLY A 291 -15.45 1.56 -17.27
C GLY A 291 -16.09 0.84 -16.09
N LEU A 292 -17.42 0.82 -16.07
CA LEU A 292 -18.24 0.16 -15.06
C LEU A 292 -19.13 -0.92 -15.68
N THR A 293 -19.47 -1.96 -14.91
CA THR A 293 -20.52 -2.92 -15.26
C THR A 293 -21.90 -2.25 -15.37
N ALA A 294 -22.83 -2.89 -16.07
CA ALA A 294 -24.20 -2.39 -16.23
C ALA A 294 -24.89 -2.16 -14.87
N ALA A 295 -24.74 -3.09 -13.92
CA ALA A 295 -25.29 -3.00 -12.56
C ALA A 295 -24.80 -1.75 -11.80
N LYS A 296 -23.57 -1.29 -12.03
CA LYS A 296 -22.97 -0.15 -11.32
C LYS A 296 -22.96 1.12 -12.17
N LYS A 297 -23.75 1.19 -13.27
CA LYS A 297 -23.80 2.36 -14.19
C LYS A 297 -24.23 3.68 -13.55
N ASN A 298 -24.91 3.64 -12.40
CA ASN A 298 -25.60 4.77 -11.75
C ASN A 298 -24.97 5.21 -10.40
N VAL A 299 -23.72 4.81 -10.10
CA VAL A 299 -23.06 5.10 -8.81
C VAL A 299 -22.80 6.59 -8.54
N LYS A 300 -22.93 7.00 -7.26
CA LYS A 300 -22.58 8.36 -6.79
C LYS A 300 -21.07 8.58 -6.58
N LYS A 301 -20.30 7.52 -6.36
CA LYS A 301 -18.86 7.52 -6.06
C LYS A 301 -18.18 6.41 -6.85
N VAL A 302 -17.01 6.71 -7.43
CA VAL A 302 -16.09 5.71 -8.00
C VAL A 302 -14.74 5.82 -7.28
N THR A 303 -14.19 4.68 -6.87
CA THR A 303 -12.81 4.57 -6.38
C THR A 303 -12.05 3.66 -7.34
N ILE A 304 -11.15 4.23 -8.13
CA ILE A 304 -10.19 3.48 -8.93
C ILE A 304 -9.01 3.15 -8.02
N PRO A 305 -8.74 1.86 -7.74
CA PRO A 305 -7.66 1.47 -6.83
C PRO A 305 -6.28 1.67 -7.48
N ALA A 306 -5.21 1.53 -6.69
CA ALA A 306 -3.84 1.56 -7.21
C ALA A 306 -3.46 0.24 -7.92
N THR A 307 -4.10 -0.86 -7.52
CA THR A 307 -3.88 -2.23 -8.00
C THR A 307 -5.21 -2.97 -8.09
N VAL A 308 -5.25 -4.07 -8.84
CA VAL A 308 -6.35 -5.05 -8.85
C VAL A 308 -5.76 -6.45 -8.99
N THR A 309 -6.37 -7.45 -8.36
CA THR A 309 -5.92 -8.85 -8.40
C THR A 309 -6.77 -9.69 -9.35
N LYS A 310 -6.15 -10.67 -10.01
CA LYS A 310 -6.84 -11.75 -10.77
C LYS A 310 -5.93 -12.96 -10.89
N ASN A 311 -6.45 -14.14 -10.54
CA ASN A 311 -5.72 -15.42 -10.56
C ASN A 311 -4.41 -15.33 -9.75
N GLY A 312 -4.46 -14.85 -8.50
CA GLY A 312 -3.27 -14.61 -7.66
C GLY A 312 -2.41 -13.39 -8.04
N TYR A 313 -2.38 -12.99 -9.31
CA TYR A 313 -1.51 -11.90 -9.78
C TYR A 313 -2.05 -10.50 -9.50
N THR A 314 -1.16 -9.60 -9.10
CA THR A 314 -1.46 -8.19 -8.81
C THR A 314 -1.08 -7.30 -9.99
N PHE A 315 -2.07 -6.62 -10.57
CA PHE A 315 -1.89 -5.69 -11.68
C PHE A 315 -1.94 -4.24 -11.20
N LYS A 316 -0.93 -3.44 -11.56
CA LYS A 316 -0.91 -1.98 -11.31
C LYS A 316 -1.91 -1.30 -12.24
N VAL A 317 -2.83 -0.49 -11.68
CA VAL A 317 -3.81 0.28 -12.45
C VAL A 317 -3.15 1.58 -12.92
N THR A 318 -2.73 1.62 -14.18
CA THR A 318 -1.88 2.72 -14.72
C THR A 318 -2.62 3.72 -15.60
N GLN A 319 -3.77 3.32 -16.16
CA GLN A 319 -4.49 4.12 -17.16
C GLN A 319 -6.02 4.06 -16.98
N ILE A 320 -6.69 5.16 -17.32
CA ILE A 320 -8.16 5.21 -17.50
C ILE A 320 -8.42 5.36 -18.99
N ALA A 321 -9.20 4.44 -19.58
CA ALA A 321 -9.46 4.37 -21.01
C ALA A 321 -10.41 5.47 -21.51
N ALA A 322 -10.43 5.66 -22.83
CA ALA A 322 -11.28 6.67 -23.46
C ALA A 322 -12.75 6.36 -23.18
N LYS A 323 -13.53 7.41 -22.88
CA LYS A 323 -14.97 7.32 -22.54
C LYS A 323 -15.34 6.42 -21.32
N ALA A 324 -14.39 5.91 -20.54
CA ALA A 324 -14.64 4.88 -19.50
C ALA A 324 -15.76 5.24 -18.49
N PHE A 325 -15.88 6.52 -18.14
CA PHE A 325 -16.92 7.07 -17.28
C PHE A 325 -17.72 8.17 -17.97
N GLN A 326 -17.83 8.17 -19.30
CA GLN A 326 -18.59 9.21 -20.02
C GLN A 326 -20.09 9.23 -19.60
N LYS A 327 -20.66 10.44 -19.47
CA LYS A 327 -22.08 10.72 -19.19
C LYS A 327 -22.63 10.04 -17.90
N LYS A 328 -21.84 9.88 -16.84
CA LYS A 328 -22.32 9.32 -15.56
C LYS A 328 -23.10 10.37 -14.75
N ALA A 329 -24.38 10.55 -15.11
CA ALA A 329 -25.28 11.58 -14.59
C ALA A 329 -25.44 11.64 -13.05
N ARG A 330 -25.11 10.57 -12.32
CA ARG A 330 -25.17 10.51 -10.84
C ARG A 330 -23.81 10.59 -10.16
N LEU A 331 -22.69 10.53 -10.90
CA LEU A 331 -21.34 10.50 -10.34
C LEU A 331 -20.98 11.86 -9.73
N THR A 332 -20.66 11.89 -8.44
CA THR A 332 -20.33 13.12 -7.69
C THR A 332 -18.89 13.16 -7.19
N LYS A 333 -18.29 11.99 -6.97
CA LYS A 333 -16.93 11.83 -6.42
C LYS A 333 -16.15 10.75 -7.15
N VAL A 334 -14.93 11.06 -7.56
CA VAL A 334 -13.96 10.11 -8.13
C VAL A 334 -12.68 10.13 -7.29
N VAL A 335 -12.20 8.96 -6.90
CA VAL A 335 -10.87 8.76 -6.34
C VAL A 335 -10.03 7.98 -7.37
N ILE A 336 -8.85 8.49 -7.70
CA ILE A 336 -7.94 7.97 -8.71
C ILE A 336 -6.70 7.42 -7.99
N GLY A 337 -6.44 6.13 -8.16
CA GLY A 337 -5.39 5.38 -7.48
C GLY A 337 -3.97 5.86 -7.79
N ALA A 338 -3.03 5.53 -6.89
CA ALA A 338 -1.69 6.10 -6.87
C ALA A 338 -0.81 5.75 -8.09
N ASN A 339 -1.13 4.67 -8.81
CA ASN A 339 -0.40 4.21 -9.99
C ASN A 339 -0.90 4.79 -11.32
N VAL A 340 -2.03 5.49 -11.35
CA VAL A 340 -2.59 6.05 -12.58
C VAL A 340 -1.73 7.22 -13.08
N THR A 341 -1.18 7.09 -14.28
CA THR A 341 -0.36 8.13 -14.94
C THR A 341 -0.97 8.65 -16.25
N LYS A 342 -2.00 7.97 -16.77
CA LYS A 342 -2.68 8.35 -18.02
C LYS A 342 -4.21 8.30 -17.90
N ILE A 343 -4.88 9.32 -18.42
CA ILE A 343 -6.34 9.40 -18.53
C ILE A 343 -6.65 9.73 -19.99
N ASP A 344 -7.30 8.85 -20.72
CA ASP A 344 -7.51 9.04 -22.16
C ASP A 344 -8.63 10.06 -22.47
N ALA A 345 -8.82 10.35 -23.76
CA ALA A 345 -9.78 11.33 -24.23
C ALA A 345 -11.22 11.02 -23.75
N LYS A 346 -11.93 12.07 -23.34
CA LYS A 346 -13.32 12.02 -22.87
C LYS A 346 -13.62 11.05 -21.70
N ALA A 347 -12.62 10.63 -20.92
CA ALA A 347 -12.78 9.63 -19.84
C ALA A 347 -13.92 9.95 -18.84
N PHE A 348 -14.05 11.20 -18.40
CA PHE A 348 -15.10 11.73 -17.50
C PHE A 348 -15.93 12.83 -18.18
N TYR A 349 -16.20 12.66 -19.48
CA TYR A 349 -16.87 13.68 -20.29
C TYR A 349 -18.37 13.77 -20.01
N LYS A 350 -18.88 14.98 -19.78
CA LYS A 350 -20.27 15.28 -19.39
C LYS A 350 -20.73 14.59 -18.08
N ASP A 351 -19.82 14.36 -17.14
CA ASP A 351 -20.17 13.94 -15.77
C ASP A 351 -20.64 15.13 -14.93
N ALA A 352 -21.78 15.71 -15.30
CA ALA A 352 -22.22 17.04 -14.84
C ALA A 352 -22.29 17.21 -13.30
N LYS A 353 -22.53 16.12 -12.55
CA LYS A 353 -22.58 16.16 -11.07
C LYS A 353 -21.21 15.94 -10.39
N LEU A 354 -20.15 15.61 -11.14
CA LEU A 354 -18.81 15.34 -10.62
C LEU A 354 -18.19 16.62 -10.09
N LYS A 355 -18.10 16.71 -8.75
CA LYS A 355 -17.66 17.90 -8.01
C LYS A 355 -16.45 17.67 -7.12
N ASN A 356 -16.09 16.41 -6.85
CA ASN A 356 -14.96 16.03 -6.01
C ASN A 356 -14.07 15.02 -6.76
N ILE A 357 -12.84 15.40 -7.09
CA ILE A 357 -11.85 14.52 -7.72
C ILE A 357 -10.66 14.41 -6.76
N THR A 358 -10.16 13.20 -6.51
CA THR A 358 -9.00 12.98 -5.64
C THR A 358 -7.96 12.15 -6.36
N PHE A 359 -6.76 12.68 -6.56
CA PHE A 359 -5.60 11.92 -7.00
C PHE A 359 -4.84 11.42 -5.77
N LYS A 360 -4.69 10.09 -5.63
CA LYS A 360 -3.93 9.47 -4.53
C LYS A 360 -2.41 9.43 -4.81
N GLY A 361 -1.97 9.63 -6.05
CA GLY A 361 -0.57 9.46 -6.47
C GLY A 361 0.25 10.75 -6.53
N ASN A 362 1.55 10.64 -6.21
CA ASN A 362 2.54 11.71 -6.38
C ASN A 362 3.10 11.81 -7.82
N LYS A 363 2.76 10.87 -8.70
CA LYS A 363 3.28 10.74 -10.06
C LYS A 363 2.62 11.73 -11.03
N ALA A 364 3.29 11.96 -12.15
CA ALA A 364 2.76 12.76 -13.26
C ALA A 364 1.50 12.09 -13.88
N VAL A 365 0.41 12.85 -14.02
CA VAL A 365 -0.77 12.42 -14.77
C VAL A 365 -0.90 13.20 -16.08
N LYS A 366 -0.99 12.50 -17.21
CA LYS A 366 -1.32 13.04 -18.53
C LYS A 366 -2.80 12.79 -18.81
N ALA A 367 -3.56 13.79 -19.24
CA ALA A 367 -4.95 13.60 -19.67
C ALA A 367 -5.16 13.96 -21.15
N GLY A 368 -5.97 13.17 -21.84
CA GLY A 368 -6.33 13.36 -23.24
C GLY A 368 -7.38 14.45 -23.47
N LYS A 369 -7.63 14.78 -24.74
CA LYS A 369 -8.58 15.82 -25.17
C LYS A 369 -9.95 15.63 -24.48
N ASN A 370 -10.43 16.70 -23.84
CA ASN A 370 -11.73 16.74 -23.16
C ASN A 370 -11.95 15.70 -22.04
N ALA A 371 -10.89 15.15 -21.42
CA ALA A 371 -11.00 14.12 -20.39
C ALA A 371 -11.94 14.48 -19.22
N PHE A 372 -12.03 15.76 -18.84
CA PHE A 372 -12.92 16.26 -17.78
C PHE A 372 -13.90 17.35 -18.28
N LYS A 373 -14.13 17.48 -19.60
CA LYS A 373 -15.02 18.53 -20.12
C LYS A 373 -16.48 18.22 -19.77
N GLY A 374 -17.15 19.18 -19.13
CA GLY A 374 -18.55 19.06 -18.71
C GLY A 374 -18.78 18.42 -17.34
N ILE A 375 -17.77 18.44 -16.46
CA ILE A 375 -17.98 18.22 -15.01
C ILE A 375 -18.48 19.52 -14.34
N LYS A 376 -18.75 19.50 -13.02
CA LYS A 376 -19.18 20.72 -12.31
C LYS A 376 -18.06 21.78 -12.35
N ALA A 377 -18.39 23.01 -12.79
CA ALA A 377 -17.39 24.06 -13.05
C ALA A 377 -16.50 24.42 -11.85
N ASN A 378 -17.04 24.35 -10.62
CA ASN A 378 -16.31 24.59 -9.37
C ASN A 378 -15.83 23.29 -8.68
N ALA A 379 -15.52 22.25 -9.46
CA ALA A 379 -15.02 20.98 -8.93
C ALA A 379 -13.76 21.19 -8.07
N LYS A 380 -13.74 20.50 -6.92
CA LYS A 380 -12.61 20.45 -6.00
C LYS A 380 -11.73 19.26 -6.38
N VAL A 381 -10.46 19.54 -6.71
CA VAL A 381 -9.44 18.53 -7.01
C VAL A 381 -8.49 18.44 -5.82
N THR A 382 -8.47 17.30 -5.14
CA THR A 382 -7.51 17.01 -4.06
C THR A 382 -6.31 16.26 -4.63
N VAL A 383 -5.11 16.71 -4.26
CA VAL A 383 -3.83 16.06 -4.57
C VAL A 383 -3.04 15.84 -3.28
N PRO A 384 -2.06 14.90 -3.23
CA PRO A 384 -1.29 14.67 -2.01
C PRO A 384 -0.45 15.90 -1.65
N TYR A 385 -0.23 16.14 -0.35
CA TYR A 385 0.54 17.28 0.13
C TYR A 385 1.97 17.33 -0.45
N LYS A 386 2.65 16.18 -0.42
CA LYS A 386 4.04 15.98 -0.89
C LYS A 386 4.20 15.92 -2.43
N ILE A 387 3.18 16.27 -3.24
CA ILE A 387 3.32 16.29 -4.70
C ILE A 387 4.28 17.40 -5.19
N SER A 388 5.21 17.05 -6.09
CA SER A 388 6.18 17.99 -6.66
C SER A 388 5.53 19.05 -7.57
N LYS A 389 6.13 20.24 -7.66
CA LYS A 389 5.67 21.36 -8.53
C LYS A 389 5.49 20.91 -9.99
N LYS A 390 6.42 20.10 -10.50
CA LYS A 390 6.40 19.49 -11.85
C LYS A 390 5.17 18.59 -12.07
N ASN A 391 4.83 17.74 -11.10
CA ASN A 391 3.69 16.82 -11.22
C ASN A 391 2.35 17.52 -10.95
N LEU A 392 2.31 18.46 -10.01
CA LEU A 392 1.16 19.35 -9.79
C LEU A 392 0.79 20.14 -11.05
N ASN A 393 1.79 20.69 -11.76
CA ASN A 393 1.56 21.41 -13.02
C ASN A 393 1.02 20.50 -14.13
N LYS A 394 1.38 19.21 -14.13
CA LYS A 394 0.78 18.22 -15.05
C LYS A 394 -0.68 17.90 -14.67
N ILE A 395 -1.00 17.77 -13.39
CA ILE A 395 -2.40 17.64 -12.93
C ILE A 395 -3.23 18.88 -13.27
N LYS A 396 -2.70 20.10 -13.05
CA LYS A 396 -3.33 21.37 -13.49
C LYS A 396 -3.66 21.34 -14.99
N LYS A 397 -2.70 20.95 -15.84
CA LYS A 397 -2.91 20.80 -17.29
C LYS A 397 -3.96 19.71 -17.60
N ALA A 398 -3.93 18.57 -16.89
CA ALA A 398 -4.86 17.47 -17.09
C ALA A 398 -6.32 17.85 -16.79
N VAL A 399 -6.57 18.60 -15.70
CA VAL A 399 -7.93 19.05 -15.34
C VAL A 399 -8.36 20.34 -16.02
N LYS A 400 -7.50 21.02 -16.81
CA LYS A 400 -7.83 22.28 -17.51
C LYS A 400 -9.12 22.20 -18.34
N SER A 401 -9.44 21.01 -18.88
CA SER A 401 -10.66 20.78 -19.67
C SER A 401 -11.97 20.88 -18.87
N ALA A 402 -11.93 20.86 -17.53
CA ALA A 402 -13.09 21.02 -16.66
C ALA A 402 -13.56 22.48 -16.47
N GLY A 403 -12.73 23.47 -16.82
CA GLY A 403 -13.07 24.89 -16.76
C GLY A 403 -12.20 25.71 -15.80
N LYS A 404 -12.30 27.04 -15.90
CA LYS A 404 -11.44 28.00 -15.16
C LYS A 404 -11.68 28.01 -13.64
N LYS A 405 -12.86 27.62 -13.16
CA LYS A 405 -13.28 27.71 -11.75
C LYS A 405 -12.89 26.48 -10.89
N VAL A 406 -12.08 25.55 -11.41
CA VAL A 406 -11.63 24.34 -10.69
C VAL A 406 -10.64 24.69 -9.59
N VAL A 407 -10.92 24.28 -8.37
CA VAL A 407 -10.08 24.56 -7.20
C VAL A 407 -9.22 23.33 -6.90
N ILE A 408 -7.89 23.48 -6.96
CA ILE A 408 -6.96 22.41 -6.58
C ILE A 408 -6.45 22.65 -5.16
N LYS A 409 -6.65 21.69 -4.26
CA LYS A 409 -6.12 21.71 -2.89
C LYS A 409 -5.11 20.58 -2.68
N LYS A 410 -3.95 20.92 -2.14
CA LYS A 410 -3.11 19.95 -1.43
C LYS A 410 -3.82 19.58 -0.13
N LYS A 411 -3.76 18.30 0.26
CA LYS A 411 -4.15 17.83 1.59
C LYS A 411 -3.24 16.67 1.96
N ASP A 412 -3.01 16.46 3.26
CA ASP A 412 -2.57 15.15 3.72
C ASP A 412 -3.68 14.15 3.45
N ILE A 413 -3.49 13.46 2.33
CA ILE A 413 -4.28 12.33 1.95
C ILE A 413 -3.80 11.18 2.84
N ILE A 414 -4.30 11.17 4.07
CA ILE A 414 -4.26 10.00 4.93
C ILE A 414 -4.77 8.84 4.08
N ILE A 415 -3.88 7.89 3.84
CA ILE A 415 -4.27 6.57 3.39
C ILE A 415 -4.77 5.94 4.70
N PRO A 416 -6.07 5.62 4.82
CA PRO A 416 -6.51 4.87 6.00
C PRO A 416 -5.70 3.56 6.00
N TYR A 417 -4.98 3.36 7.10
CA TYR A 417 -4.21 2.15 7.40
C TYR A 417 -5.16 0.96 7.60
#